data_AF-A0A849T3U3-F1
#
_entry.id   AF-A0A849T3U3-F1
#
_cell.length_a   1.000
_cell.length_b   1.000
_cell.length_c   1.000
_cell.angle_alpha   90.00
_cell.angle_beta   90.00
_cell.angle_gamma   90.00
#
_symmetry.space_group_name_H-M   'P 1'
#
loop_
_entity.id
_entity.type
_entity.pdbx_description
1 polymer ?
#
loop_
_entity_poly.entity_id
_entity_poly.type
_entity_poly.pdbx_seq_one_letter_code
_entity_poly.pdbx_strand_id
1 'polypeptide(L)' 'MSIKSFHPPARTLMGPGPSDVNPRILEAMSRPTIGHLDPMFVAMMDEMKALLQYAFQTKNP' A
#
# COMPACT_ATOMS: atom_id res chain seq x y z
N MET A 1 -17.72 -25.03 16.82
CA MET A 1 -17.08 -23.84 17.43
C MET A 1 -17.20 -22.68 16.47
N SER A 2 -17.76 -21.54 16.89
CA SER A 2 -17.70 -20.31 16.08
C SER A 2 -16.37 -19.62 16.35
N ILE A 3 -15.53 -19.52 15.32
CA ILE A 3 -14.28 -18.76 15.38
C ILE A 3 -14.64 -17.29 15.21
N LYS A 4 -14.24 -16.43 16.15
CA LYS A 4 -14.40 -14.99 16.04
C LYS A 4 -13.27 -14.40 15.20
N SER A 5 -13.60 -13.46 14.31
CA SER A 5 -12.60 -12.70 13.57
C SER A 5 -11.68 -11.94 14.53
N PHE A 6 -10.38 -12.04 14.29
CA PHE A 6 -9.39 -11.32 15.07
C PHE A 6 -9.45 -9.82 14.79
N HIS A 7 -9.59 -9.03 15.85
CA HIS A 7 -9.51 -7.57 15.80
C HIS A 7 -8.33 -7.15 16.67
N PRO A 8 -7.20 -6.70 16.06
CA PRO A 8 -6.04 -6.30 16.83
C PRO A 8 -6.38 -5.04 17.65
N PRO A 9 -5.85 -4.91 18.87
CA PRO A 9 -6.03 -3.70 19.65
C PRO A 9 -5.21 -2.55 19.02
N ALA A 10 -5.72 -1.32 19.10
CA ALA A 10 -4.99 -0.15 18.61
C ALA A 10 -3.68 0.02 19.40
N ARG A 11 -2.60 0.31 18.69
CA ARG A 11 -1.27 0.58 19.23
C ARG A 11 -0.72 1.83 18.57
N THR A 12 0.12 2.53 19.31
CA THR A 12 0.93 3.62 18.77
C THR A 12 2.36 3.10 18.65
N LEU A 13 2.85 2.95 17.42
CA LEU A 13 4.13 2.31 17.13
C LEU A 13 5.25 3.35 17.04
N MET A 14 6.02 3.50 18.11
CA MET A 14 7.12 4.47 18.25
C MET A 14 8.53 3.83 18.19
N GLY A 15 8.61 2.57 17.75
CA GLY A 15 9.87 1.86 17.54
C GLY A 15 10.50 2.16 16.16
N PRO A 16 11.66 1.54 15.85
CA PRO A 16 12.35 1.75 14.57
C PRO A 16 11.61 1.17 13.35
N GLY A 17 10.58 0.35 13.58
CA GLY A 17 9.78 -0.27 12.53
C GLY A 17 9.21 -1.62 12.98
N PRO A 18 8.02 -2.04 12.50
CA PRO A 18 7.12 -1.30 11.59
C PRO A 18 6.46 -0.07 12.28
N SER A 19 6.04 0.90 11.47
CA SER A 19 5.32 2.10 11.92
C SER A 19 3.81 1.98 11.68
N ASP A 20 3.02 2.86 12.30
CA ASP A 20 1.59 2.97 12.04
C ASP A 20 1.32 3.28 10.56
N VAL A 21 0.38 2.54 9.96
CA VAL A 21 0.01 2.71 8.55
C VAL A 21 -0.99 3.85 8.43
N ASN A 22 -0.75 4.80 7.52
CA ASN A 22 -1.69 5.91 7.28
C ASN A 22 -3.07 5.36 6.84
N PRO A 23 -4.20 5.87 7.38
CA PRO A 23 -5.54 5.37 7.04
C PRO A 23 -5.85 5.30 5.54
N ARG A 24 -5.32 6.24 4.74
CA ARG A 24 -5.51 6.25 3.27
C ARG A 24 -4.88 5.04 2.59
N ILE A 25 -3.81 4.48 3.14
CA ILE A 25 -3.13 3.28 2.61
C ILE A 25 -3.97 2.04 2.95
N LEU A 26 -4.49 1.95 4.18
CA LEU A 26 -5.38 0.86 4.58
C LEU A 26 -6.65 0.81 3.72
N GLU A 27 -7.24 1.98 3.46
CA GLU A 27 -8.39 2.12 2.55
C GLU A 27 -8.04 1.66 1.14
N ALA A 28 -6.89 2.07 0.60
CA ALA A 28 -6.44 1.65 -0.74
C ALA A 28 -6.23 0.13 -0.84
N MET A 29 -5.69 -0.52 0.19
CA MET A 29 -5.50 -1.98 0.24
C MET A 29 -6.82 -2.77 0.29
N SER A 30 -7.92 -2.14 0.71
CA SER A 30 -9.23 -2.80 0.77
C SER A 30 -9.97 -2.84 -0.58
N ARG A 31 -9.43 -2.20 -1.62
CA ARG A 31 -10.07 -2.10 -2.94
C ARG A 31 -10.01 -3.44 -3.70
N PRO A 32 -10.95 -3.70 -4.63
CA PRO A 32 -10.94 -4.92 -5.43
C PRO A 32 -9.65 -5.12 -6.23
N THR A 33 -9.24 -6.38 -6.38
CA THR A 33 -8.08 -6.75 -7.19
C THR A 33 -8.40 -6.70 -8.68
N ILE A 34 -7.43 -6.28 -9.49
CA ILE A 34 -7.49 -6.29 -10.96
C ILE A 34 -6.40 -7.20 -11.53
N GLY A 35 -6.52 -7.58 -12.81
CA GLY A 35 -5.54 -8.44 -13.48
C GLY A 35 -4.18 -7.76 -13.67
N HIS A 36 -3.09 -8.54 -13.64
CA HIS A 36 -1.72 -8.02 -13.78
C HIS A 36 -1.40 -7.44 -15.18
N LEU A 37 -2.21 -7.76 -16.20
CA LEU A 37 -2.14 -7.17 -17.55
C LEU A 37 -3.31 -6.23 -17.83
N ASP A 38 -4.12 -5.90 -16.81
CA ASP A 38 -5.20 -4.94 -16.97
C ASP A 38 -4.61 -3.56 -17.33
N PRO A 39 -5.15 -2.86 -18.36
CA PRO A 39 -4.65 -1.53 -18.73
C PRO A 39 -4.61 -0.53 -17.57
N MET A 40 -5.53 -0.62 -16.60
CA MET A 40 -5.53 0.23 -15.41
C MET A 40 -4.38 -0.10 -14.46
N PHE A 41 -4.02 -1.38 -14.35
CA PHE A 41 -2.86 -1.79 -13.57
C PHE A 41 -1.57 -1.26 -14.19
N VAL A 42 -1.42 -1.39 -15.51
CA VAL A 42 -0.23 -0.90 -16.23
C VAL A 42 -0.08 0.62 -16.09
N ALA A 43 -1.18 1.39 -16.25
CA ALA A 43 -1.15 2.84 -16.05
C ALA A 43 -0.73 3.23 -14.61
N MET A 44 -1.27 2.56 -13.60
CA MET A 44 -0.87 2.77 -12.20
C MET A 44 0.62 2.43 -11.97
N MET A 45 1.15 1.41 -12.63
CA MET A 45 2.57 1.06 -12.54
C MET A 45 3.47 2.15 -13.14
N ASP A 46 3.06 2.79 -14.24
CA ASP A 46 3.78 3.93 -14.83
C ASP A 46 3.79 5.14 -13.88
N GLU A 47 2.66 5.45 -13.24
CA GLU A 47 2.58 6.48 -12.20
C GLU A 47 3.49 6.14 -10.99
N MET A 48 3.50 4.88 -10.55
CA MET A 48 4.35 4.43 -9.46
C MET A 48 5.83 4.61 -9.79
N LYS A 49 6.27 4.34 -11.03
CA LYS A 49 7.66 4.59 -11.45
C LYS A 49 8.02 6.08 -11.29
N ALA A 50 7.15 6.99 -11.72
CA ALA A 50 7.39 8.43 -11.57
C ALA A 50 7.48 8.86 -10.09
N LEU A 51 6.61 8.31 -9.24
CA LEU A 51 6.64 8.56 -7.79
C LEU A 51 7.92 8.02 -7.14
N LEU A 52 8.41 6.85 -7.57
CA LEU A 52 9.67 6.29 -7.09
C LEU A 52 10.87 7.12 -7.57
N GLN A 53 10.90 7.55 -8.83
CA GLN A 53 11.92 8.47 -9.33
C GLN A 53 11.97 9.77 -8.51
N TYR A 54 10.80 10.31 -8.16
CA TYR A 54 10.70 11.45 -7.24
C TYR A 54 11.23 11.10 -5.85
N ALA A 55 10.79 10.00 -5.23
CA ALA A 55 11.22 9.63 -3.87
C ALA A 55 12.73 9.39 -3.78
N PHE A 56 13.31 8.74 -4.80
CA PHE A 56 14.75 8.44 -4.87
C PHE A 56 15.58 9.56 -5.51
N GLN A 57 14.94 10.65 -5.98
CA GLN A 57 15.60 11.77 -6.65
C GLN A 57 16.48 11.32 -7.83
N THR A 58 15.95 10.45 -8.69
CA THR A 58 16.66 9.88 -9.84
C THR A 58 15.92 10.13 -11.16
N LYS A 59 16.64 10.03 -12.27
CA LYS A 59 16.10 10.11 -13.64
C LYS A 59 16.23 8.79 -14.40
N ASN A 60 16.54 7.69 -13.69
CA ASN A 60 16.67 6.39 -14.32
C ASN A 60 15.34 5.97 -14.98
N PRO A 61 15.31 5.63 -16.27
CA PRO A 61 14.09 5.26 -17.00
C PRO A 61 13.42 3.98 -16.47
#